data_AF-A0A7L4TDI0-F1
#
_entry.id   AF-A0A7L4TDI0-F1
#
_cell.length_a   1.000
_cell.length_b   1.000
_cell.length_c   1.000
_cell.angle_alpha   90.00
_cell.angle_beta   90.00
_cell.angle_gamma   90.00
#
_symmetry.space_group_name_H-M   'P 1'
#
loop_
_entity.id
_entity.type
_entity.pdbx_description
1 polymer ?
#
loop_
_entity_poly.entity_id
_entity_poly.type
_entity_poly.pdbx_seq_one_letter_code
_entity_poly.pdbx_strand_id
1 'polypeptide(L)'
;MTNTTDSASAQPIRVALLGCGVVGSQVARMIESRTEDIAARVGRQVELAGIAVAHPDRPRQGLDSRLFTDDPTVLVNRDDVDIVIELIGGIDPARQLLTAALGKGHSV
;
A
#
# COMPACT_ATOMS: atom_id res chain seq x y z
N MET A 1 -11.11 34.17 19.79
CA MET A 1 -10.02 33.90 18.82
C MET A 1 -9.10 32.89 19.48
N THR A 2 -9.44 31.61 19.36
CA THR A 2 -8.64 30.48 19.81
C THR A 2 -8.74 29.46 18.69
N ASN A 3 -7.71 29.43 17.84
CA ASN A 3 -7.55 28.37 16.86
C ASN A 3 -7.35 27.07 17.64
N THR A 4 -8.39 26.26 17.73
CA THR A 4 -8.24 24.86 18.06
C THR A 4 -7.57 24.22 16.85
N THR A 5 -6.24 24.10 16.92
CA THR A 5 -5.49 23.20 16.06
C THR A 5 -6.08 21.81 16.27
N ASP A 6 -6.88 21.34 15.32
CA ASP A 6 -7.31 19.94 15.28
C ASP A 6 -6.09 19.11 14.88
N SER A 7 -5.17 18.92 15.83
CA SER A 7 -4.12 17.90 15.71
C SER A 7 -4.72 16.56 16.13
N ALA A 8 -5.82 16.16 15.51
CA ALA A 8 -6.20 14.76 15.48
C ALA A 8 -5.23 14.08 14.53
N SER A 9 -4.34 13.26 15.08
CA SER A 9 -3.57 12.25 14.36
C SER A 9 -4.54 11.30 13.65
N ALA A 10 -5.09 11.74 12.52
CA ALA A 10 -5.93 10.91 11.68
C ALA A 10 -5.12 9.66 11.33
N GLN A 11 -5.72 8.49 11.53
CA GLN A 11 -5.09 7.18 11.29
C GLN A 11 -4.34 7.22 9.95
N PRO A 12 -3.16 6.61 9.80
CA PRO A 12 -2.47 6.55 8.51
C PRO A 12 -3.38 5.98 7.43
N ILE A 13 -3.19 6.41 6.19
CA ILE A 13 -3.77 5.75 5.02
C ILE A 13 -2.92 4.52 4.73
N ARG A 14 -3.53 3.35 4.73
CA ARG A 14 -2.85 2.06 4.63
C ARG A 14 -2.97 1.49 3.23
N VAL A 15 -1.84 1.20 2.62
CA VAL A 15 -1.72 0.81 1.21
C VAL A 15 -1.27 -0.64 1.08
N ALA A 16 -2.03 -1.46 0.36
CA ALA A 16 -1.58 -2.76 -0.11
C ALA A 16 -0.99 -2.63 -1.52
N LEU A 17 0.23 -3.12 -1.71
CA LEU A 17 0.91 -3.10 -3.02
C LEU A 17 0.94 -4.50 -3.62
N LEU A 18 0.29 -4.70 -4.76
CA LEU A 18 0.28 -5.98 -5.46
C LEU A 18 1.29 -5.91 -6.61
N GLY A 19 2.42 -6.60 -6.48
CA GLY A 19 3.53 -6.54 -7.43
C GLY A 19 4.62 -5.55 -7.01
N CYS A 20 5.86 -6.01 -7.06
CA CYS A 20 7.04 -5.22 -6.67
C CYS A 20 8.18 -5.40 -7.68
N GLY A 21 7.85 -5.24 -8.97
CA GLY A 21 8.82 -5.17 -10.06
C GLY A 21 9.52 -3.80 -10.12
N VAL A 22 9.89 -3.37 -11.33
CA VAL A 22 10.57 -2.07 -11.53
C VAL A 22 9.74 -0.91 -10.99
N VAL A 23 8.46 -0.82 -11.37
CA VAL A 23 7.57 0.27 -10.91
C VAL A 23 7.22 0.10 -9.43
N GLY A 24 6.73 -1.08 -9.02
CA GLY A 24 6.28 -1.32 -7.65
C GLY A 24 7.38 -1.09 -6.61
N SER A 25 8.64 -1.45 -6.90
CA SER A 25 9.76 -1.18 -5.99
C SER A 25 10.02 0.32 -5.80
N GLN A 26 9.87 1.14 -6.85
CA GLN A 26 10.03 2.59 -6.70
C GLN A 26 8.85 3.21 -5.94
N VAL A 27 7.63 2.74 -6.19
CA VAL A 27 6.44 3.17 -5.43
C VAL A 27 6.63 2.87 -3.94
N ALA A 28 6.98 1.64 -3.58
CA ALA A 28 7.21 1.24 -2.19
C ALA A 28 8.30 2.09 -1.52
N ARG A 29 9.44 2.27 -2.21
CA ARG A 29 10.54 3.12 -1.69
C ARG A 29 10.12 4.57 -1.53
N MET A 30 9.32 5.12 -2.44
CA MET A 30 8.85 6.51 -2.32
C MET A 30 7.91 6.68 -1.12
N ILE A 31 7.03 5.71 -0.86
CA ILE A 31 6.15 5.72 0.31
C ILE A 31 6.98 5.70 1.61
N GLU A 32 7.98 4.80 1.71
CA GLU A 32 8.79 4.70 2.93
C GLU A 32 9.80 5.84 3.13
N SER A 33 10.37 6.38 2.05
CA SER A 33 11.46 7.38 2.15
C SER A 33 10.98 8.84 2.13
N ARG A 34 9.72 9.09 1.78
CA ARG A 34 9.15 10.45 1.63
C ARG A 34 7.89 10.65 2.46
N THR A 35 7.79 9.97 3.60
CA THR A 35 6.58 9.91 4.40
C THR A 35 6.08 11.30 4.82
N GLU A 36 6.98 12.18 5.26
CA GLU A 36 6.65 13.56 5.65
C GLU A 36 6.15 14.41 4.47
N ASP A 37 6.85 14.36 3.33
CA ASP A 37 6.48 15.08 2.11
C ASP A 37 5.11 14.64 1.58
N ILE A 38 4.85 13.33 1.59
CA ILE A 38 3.57 12.77 1.17
C ILE A 38 2.49 13.18 2.17
N ALA A 39 2.73 13.07 3.47
CA ALA A 39 1.79 13.45 4.50
C ALA A 39 1.42 14.93 4.45
N ALA A 40 2.38 15.82 4.17
CA ALA A 40 2.12 17.25 4.02
C ALA A 40 1.16 17.56 2.85
N ARG A 41 1.14 16.73 1.80
CA ARG A 41 0.27 16.90 0.62
C ARG A 41 -1.08 16.22 0.77
N VAL A 42 -1.09 15.03 1.37
CA VAL A 42 -2.28 14.19 1.55
C VAL A 42 -3.06 14.55 2.82
N GLY A 43 -2.41 15.22 3.77
CA GLY A 43 -2.96 15.57 5.09
C GLY A 43 -2.86 14.45 6.13
N ARG A 44 -2.39 13.26 5.74
CA ARG A 44 -2.26 12.05 6.59
C ARG A 44 -1.01 11.26 6.19
N GLN A 45 -0.41 10.56 7.14
CA GLN A 45 0.66 9.60 6.85
C GLN A 45 0.15 8.53 5.88
N VAL A 46 1.02 8.04 5.00
CA VAL A 46 0.73 6.94 4.06
C VAL A 46 1.71 5.82 4.36
N GLU A 47 1.20 4.63 4.64
CA GLU A 47 1.97 3.49 5.12
C GLU A 47 1.70 2.23 4.29
N LEU A 48 2.74 1.43 4.06
CA LEU A 48 2.60 0.13 3.43
C LEU A 48 2.02 -0.87 4.44
N ALA A 49 0.84 -1.41 4.15
CA ALA A 49 0.23 -2.50 4.92
C ALA A 49 0.83 -3.87 4.56
N GLY A 50 1.35 -4.00 3.34
CA GLY A 50 2.00 -5.19 2.83
C GLY A 50 2.25 -5.11 1.32
N ILE A 51 3.10 -6.01 0.83
CA ILE A 51 3.51 -6.08 -0.57
C ILE A 51 3.40 -7.54 -1.04
N ALA A 52 2.51 -7.81 -2.00
CA ALA A 52 2.36 -9.14 -2.57
C ALA A 52 3.32 -9.37 -3.75
N VAL A 53 4.05 -10.47 -3.72
CA VAL A 53 5.09 -10.82 -4.70
C VAL A 53 5.21 -12.34 -4.85
N ALA A 54 5.58 -12.83 -6.03
CA ALA A 54 5.76 -14.28 -6.23
C ALA A 54 6.85 -14.93 -5.35
N HIS A 55 7.83 -14.15 -4.89
CA HIS A 55 8.94 -14.64 -4.07
C HIS A 55 9.22 -13.65 -2.93
N PRO A 56 8.60 -13.83 -1.75
CA PRO A 56 8.74 -12.89 -0.62
C PRO A 56 10.16 -12.91 -0.04
N ASP A 57 10.81 -14.08 0.00
CA ASP A 57 12.16 -14.25 0.57
C ASP A 57 13.29 -13.64 -0.28
N ARG A 58 13.00 -13.20 -1.51
CA ARG A 58 14.01 -12.52 -2.33
C ARG A 58 14.27 -11.13 -1.73
N PRO A 59 15.53 -10.80 -1.36
CA PRO A 59 15.85 -9.53 -0.74
C PRO A 59 15.54 -8.37 -1.69
N ARG A 60 14.89 -7.34 -1.16
CA ARG A 60 14.61 -6.08 -1.86
C ARG A 60 15.23 -4.96 -1.05
N GLN A 61 16.20 -4.28 -1.65
CA GLN A 61 17.01 -3.30 -0.93
C GLN A 61 16.15 -2.14 -0.40
N GLY A 62 16.29 -1.86 0.89
CA GLY A 62 15.65 -0.72 1.53
C GLY A 62 14.15 -0.88 1.75
N LEU A 63 13.64 -2.12 1.80
CA LEU A 63 12.27 -2.44 2.20
C LEU A 63 12.32 -3.49 3.31
N ASP A 64 11.44 -3.37 4.31
CA ASP A 64 11.33 -4.35 5.39
C ASP A 64 10.83 -5.69 4.84
N SER A 65 11.55 -6.78 5.10
CA SER A 65 11.19 -8.12 4.64
C SER A 65 9.84 -8.59 5.19
N ARG A 66 9.41 -8.07 6.34
CA ARG A 66 8.13 -8.42 6.99
C ARG A 66 6.91 -7.90 6.22
N LEU A 67 7.10 -6.97 5.27
CA LEU A 67 6.02 -6.48 4.43
C LEU A 67 5.62 -7.47 3.34
N PHE A 68 6.48 -8.43 2.98
CA PHE A 68 6.27 -9.27 1.82
C PHE A 68 5.42 -10.49 2.13
N THR A 69 4.51 -10.80 1.20
CA THR A 69 3.72 -12.04 1.18
C THR A 69 3.65 -12.57 -0.25
N ASP A 70 3.45 -13.88 -0.41
CA ASP A 70 3.13 -14.52 -1.68
C ASP A 70 1.63 -14.64 -1.95
N ASP A 71 0.78 -14.29 -0.97
CA ASP A 71 -0.66 -14.32 -1.10
C ASP A 71 -1.24 -12.90 -1.24
N PRO A 72 -1.52 -12.43 -2.47
CA PRO A 72 -2.14 -11.14 -2.67
C PRO A 72 -3.55 -11.08 -2.08
N THR A 73 -4.27 -12.21 -2.01
CA THR A 73 -5.66 -12.26 -1.53
C THR A 73 -5.75 -11.90 -0.05
N VAL A 74 -4.73 -12.21 0.75
CA VAL A 74 -4.65 -11.78 2.15
C VAL A 74 -4.64 -10.25 2.24
N LEU A 75 -3.89 -9.56 1.38
CA LEU A 75 -3.82 -8.10 1.41
C LEU A 75 -5.11 -7.45 0.95
N VAL A 76 -5.73 -7.95 -0.12
CA VAL A 76 -6.98 -7.37 -0.62
C VAL A 76 -8.17 -7.59 0.32
N ASN A 77 -8.04 -8.54 1.26
CA ASN A 77 -9.08 -8.86 2.22
C ASN A 77 -8.91 -8.17 3.57
N ARG A 78 -7.87 -7.35 3.75
CA ARG A 78 -7.61 -6.69 5.02
C ARG A 78 -8.53 -5.50 5.23
N ASP A 79 -9.26 -5.51 6.34
CA ASP A 79 -10.16 -4.40 6.70
C ASP A 79 -9.40 -3.13 7.14
N ASP A 80 -8.09 -3.26 7.41
CA ASP A 80 -7.20 -2.14 7.73
C ASP A 80 -6.46 -1.59 6.51
N VAL A 81 -6.86 -1.95 5.28
CA VAL A 81 -6.34 -1.39 4.03
C VAL A 81 -7.33 -0.38 3.46
N ASP A 82 -6.85 0.80 3.08
CA ASP A 82 -7.67 1.85 2.45
C ASP A 82 -7.54 1.81 0.92
N ILE A 83 -6.33 1.53 0.42
CA ILE A 83 -5.96 1.61 -1.00
C ILE A 83 -5.22 0.35 -1.42
N VAL A 84 -5.58 -0.20 -2.58
CA VAL A 84 -4.86 -1.28 -3.24
C VAL A 84 -4.21 -0.75 -4.51
N ILE A 85 -2.91 -0.92 -4.68
CA ILE A 85 -2.17 -0.55 -5.89
C ILE A 85 -1.78 -1.83 -6.63
N GLU A 86 -2.27 -2.03 -7.86
CA GLU A 86 -1.96 -3.21 -8.68
C GLU A 86 -0.87 -2.90 -9.73
N LEU A 87 0.22 -3.67 -9.67
CA LEU A 87 1.42 -3.59 -10.50
C LEU A 87 2.04 -4.99 -10.75
N ILE A 88 1.24 -6.05 -10.73
CA ILE A 88 1.63 -7.43 -11.07
C ILE A 88 1.87 -7.54 -12.57
N GLY A 89 1.00 -6.90 -13.37
CA GLY A 89 0.99 -7.01 -14.82
C GLY A 89 0.21 -8.23 -15.34
N GLY A 90 -0.18 -8.19 -16.61
CA GLY A 90 -1.12 -9.17 -17.19
C GLY A 90 -2.58 -8.86 -16.83
N ILE A 91 -3.50 -9.75 -17.22
CA ILE A 91 -4.95 -9.56 -16.99
C ILE A 91 -5.44 -10.36 -15.79
N ASP A 92 -5.10 -11.65 -15.73
CA ASP A 92 -5.38 -12.49 -14.56
C ASP A 92 -4.02 -12.87 -13.93
N PRO A 93 -3.87 -12.76 -12.59
CA PRO A 93 -4.91 -12.58 -11.57
C PRO A 93 -5.32 -11.11 -11.29
N ALA A 94 -4.73 -10.11 -11.93
CA ALA A 94 -4.94 -8.68 -11.63
C ALA A 94 -6.43 -8.28 -11.57
N ARG A 95 -7.21 -8.63 -12.60
CA ARG A 95 -8.65 -8.35 -12.69
C ARG A 95 -9.44 -8.91 -11.50
N GLN A 96 -9.11 -10.13 -11.05
CA GLN A 96 -9.81 -10.77 -9.94
C GLN A 96 -9.50 -10.07 -8.62
N LEU A 97 -8.24 -9.71 -8.41
CA LEU A 97 -7.79 -8.99 -7.22
C LEU A 97 -8.42 -7.58 -7.16
N LEU A 98 -8.42 -6.85 -8.27
CA LEU A 98 -9.06 -5.53 -8.35
C LEU A 98 -10.57 -5.59 -8.13
N THR A 99 -11.24 -6.58 -8.71
CA THR A 99 -12.69 -6.78 -8.50
C THR A 99 -13.00 -7.08 -7.03
N ALA A 100 -12.17 -7.91 -6.37
CA ALA A 100 -12.30 -8.18 -4.94
C ALA A 100 -12.06 -6.93 -4.09
N ALA A 101 -11.02 -6.14 -4.43
CA ALA A 101 -10.69 -4.91 -3.73
C ALA A 101 -11.84 -3.90 -3.74
N LEU A 102 -12.37 -3.63 -4.93
CA LEU A 102 -13.51 -2.75 -5.15
C LEU A 102 -14.75 -3.28 -4.43
N GLY A 103 -14.98 -4.60 -4.46
CA GLY A 103 -16.09 -5.24 -3.75
C GLY A 103 -16.05 -5.06 -2.23
N LYS A 104 -14.85 -4.86 -1.66
CA LYS A 104 -14.66 -4.53 -0.23
C LYS A 104 -14.65 -3.04 0.07
N GLY A 105 -14.73 -2.18 -0.95
CA GLY A 105 -14.73 -0.73 -0.80
C GLY A 105 -13.35 -0.10 -0.71
N HIS A 106 -12.28 -0.83 -1.07
CA HIS A 106 -10.95 -0.24 -1.20
C HIS A 106 -10.89 0.65 -2.45
N SER A 107 -10.14 1.75 -2.36
CA SER A 107 -9.76 2.49 -3.57
C SER A 107 -8.72 1.67 -4.35
N VAL A 108 -8.77 1.72 -5.69
CA VAL A 108 -7.82 1.02 -6.59
C VAL A 108 -7.25 1.95 -7.65
#